data_AF-A0A8H7RK91-F1
#
_entry.id   AF-A0A8H7RK91-F1
#
_cell.length_a   1.000
_cell.length_b   1.000
_cell.length_c   1.000
_cell.angle_alpha   90.00
_cell.angle_beta   90.00
_cell.angle_gamma   90.00
#
_symmetry.space_group_name_H-M   'P 1'
#
loop_
_entity.id
_entity.type
_entity.pdbx_description
1 polymer ?
#
loop_
_entity_poly.entity_id
_entity_poly.type
_entity_poly.pdbx_seq_one_letter_code
_entity_poly.pdbx_strand_id
1 'polypeptide(L)'
;MSIVRRLGKPDLFITFTCNPNWLEVQSSLLPGQRAPDRPDVTTRVFRLKLKQLMNDLTKDMILGRVIGHVHTVEFQKRGLPHAHILLILANEDKSVTSADCDNIVSAQLPDAEQYSDVRATVERHMMHDGRCSKRYPKEFHEETEINEDGYPVYQRPNNQDYVVKPGNVRLDNRWVVPYNVYLCANSDDDQTFDEINTFLDARYVSASEGCWRIFSFSLHNEYPTHRRLAVHLQDEQLVYFNKGETTTEVIQGRAHETTLMAWFEYNRQHPNDTALQNTLYINFPEDYIFVDRTRSWKIRERGHGGTIGRTYAVSPCDVEKYYLRLLLYHVPGGKSFIDMCTIDRGTENAEILPTFQAAARRHSLITGQQEWSDCLNQANTY
;
A
#
# COMPACT_ATOMS: atom_id res chain seq x y z
N MET A 1 -8.18 3.92 1.70
CA MET A 1 -7.25 2.78 1.97
C MET A 1 -7.20 2.44 3.46
N SER A 2 -7.43 1.17 3.87
CA SER A 2 -7.47 0.77 5.31
C SER A 2 -6.15 1.00 6.06
N ILE A 3 -5.02 0.85 5.39
CA ILE A 3 -3.68 1.11 5.95
C ILE A 3 -3.54 2.59 6.30
N VAL A 4 -3.91 3.49 5.39
CA VAL A 4 -3.88 4.93 5.62
C VAL A 4 -4.76 5.35 6.80
N ARG A 5 -5.93 4.70 6.97
CA ARG A 5 -6.80 4.94 8.12
C ARG A 5 -6.12 4.59 9.45
N ARG A 6 -5.34 3.50 9.47
CA ARG A 6 -4.74 2.95 10.68
C ARG A 6 -3.42 3.62 11.04
N LEU A 7 -2.60 3.92 10.03
CA LEU A 7 -1.22 4.36 10.21
C LEU A 7 -0.96 5.81 9.79
N GLY A 8 -1.93 6.46 9.13
CA GLY A 8 -1.79 7.80 8.59
C GLY A 8 -1.41 7.82 7.11
N LYS A 9 -1.26 9.03 6.55
CA LYS A 9 -0.86 9.21 5.14
C LYS A 9 0.58 8.70 4.91
N PRO A 10 0.90 8.25 3.68
CA PRO A 10 2.29 7.96 3.31
C PRO A 10 3.20 9.17 3.49
N ASP A 11 4.42 8.91 3.94
CA ASP A 11 5.47 9.91 4.16
C ASP A 11 6.43 9.97 2.95
N LEU A 12 6.70 8.83 2.30
CA LEU A 12 7.57 8.75 1.13
C LEU A 12 6.87 8.09 -0.06
N PHE A 13 7.12 8.63 -1.25
CA PHE A 13 6.74 8.04 -2.54
C PHE A 13 7.97 7.75 -3.37
N ILE A 14 8.23 6.47 -3.65
CA ILE A 14 9.40 6.01 -4.38
C ILE A 14 8.95 5.38 -5.69
N THR A 15 9.58 5.78 -6.78
CA THR A 15 9.40 5.15 -8.08
C THR A 15 10.62 4.29 -8.43
N PHE A 16 10.40 3.03 -8.78
CA PHE A 16 11.47 2.11 -9.18
C PHE A 16 11.20 1.58 -10.59
N THR A 17 12.06 1.95 -11.54
CA THR A 17 11.90 1.61 -12.95
C THR A 17 12.87 0.52 -13.35
N CYS A 18 12.41 -0.46 -14.14
CA CYS A 18 13.29 -1.46 -14.72
C CYS A 18 14.34 -0.81 -15.64
N ASN A 19 15.61 -1.09 -15.36
CA ASN A 19 16.70 -0.72 -16.26
C ASN A 19 17.03 -1.91 -17.18
N PRO A 20 16.84 -1.81 -18.51
CA PRO A 20 17.21 -2.89 -19.44
C PRO A 20 18.73 -3.14 -19.49
N ASN A 21 19.55 -2.21 -19.01
CA ASN A 21 21.01 -2.30 -19.07
C ASN A 21 21.64 -2.99 -17.86
N TRP A 22 20.86 -3.39 -16.86
CA TRP A 22 21.39 -4.15 -15.72
C TRP A 22 22.23 -5.34 -16.20
N LEU A 23 23.39 -5.55 -15.56
CA LEU A 23 24.35 -6.58 -15.94
C LEU A 23 23.70 -7.96 -16.04
N GLU A 24 22.78 -8.30 -15.15
CA GLU A 24 22.07 -9.58 -15.15
C GLU A 24 21.15 -9.75 -16.37
N VAL A 25 20.61 -8.64 -16.89
CA VAL A 25 19.84 -8.64 -18.15
C VAL A 25 20.80 -8.78 -19.32
N GLN A 26 21.82 -7.93 -19.42
CA GLN A 26 22.76 -7.88 -20.55
C GLN A 26 23.54 -9.19 -20.72
N SER A 27 24.04 -9.77 -19.62
CA SER A 27 24.77 -11.04 -19.63
C SER A 27 23.90 -12.24 -20.05
N SER A 28 22.58 -12.10 -20.04
CA SER A 28 21.61 -13.14 -20.44
C SER A 28 21.16 -13.02 -21.91
N LEU A 29 21.61 -12.00 -22.64
CA LEU A 29 21.27 -11.77 -24.05
C LEU A 29 22.21 -12.53 -24.98
N LEU A 30 21.64 -13.14 -26.02
CA LEU A 30 22.43 -13.72 -27.11
C LEU A 30 22.92 -12.63 -28.07
N PRO A 31 23.96 -12.87 -28.90
CA PRO A 31 24.41 -11.91 -29.89
C PRO A 31 23.26 -11.40 -30.77
N GLY A 32 23.08 -10.07 -30.81
CA GLY A 32 22.01 -9.40 -31.56
C GLY A 32 20.66 -9.29 -30.84
N GLN A 33 20.49 -9.89 -29.66
CA GLN A 33 19.29 -9.68 -28.82
C GLN A 33 19.37 -8.37 -28.04
N ARG A 34 18.21 -7.79 -27.78
CA ARG A 34 18.02 -6.65 -26.88
C ARG A 34 17.13 -7.06 -25.71
N ALA A 35 17.13 -6.29 -24.64
CA ALA A 35 16.28 -6.56 -23.46
C ALA A 35 14.78 -6.80 -23.78
N PRO A 36 14.14 -6.09 -24.73
CA PRO A 36 12.76 -6.38 -25.13
C PRO A 36 12.56 -7.76 -25.78
N ASP A 37 13.61 -8.36 -26.33
CA ASP A 37 13.57 -9.70 -26.94
C ASP A 37 13.62 -10.81 -25.88
N ARG A 38 13.98 -10.48 -24.63
CA ARG A 38 14.03 -11.37 -23.46
C ARG A 38 13.20 -10.83 -22.28
N PRO A 39 11.88 -10.65 -22.46
CA PRO A 39 10.99 -10.12 -21.42
C PRO A 39 10.91 -11.04 -20.19
N ASP A 40 11.17 -12.33 -20.36
CA ASP A 40 11.27 -13.32 -19.28
C ASP A 40 12.40 -13.00 -18.31
N VAL A 41 13.58 -12.65 -18.83
CA VAL A 41 14.77 -12.28 -18.04
C VAL A 41 14.54 -10.93 -17.39
N THR A 42 14.17 -9.92 -18.18
CA THR A 42 13.95 -8.55 -17.72
C THR A 42 12.96 -8.49 -16.56
N THR A 43 11.85 -9.23 -16.68
CA THR A 43 10.82 -9.34 -15.62
C THR A 43 11.35 -9.99 -14.34
N ARG A 44 12.16 -11.06 -14.46
CA ARG A 44 12.73 -11.76 -13.30
C ARG A 44 13.77 -10.91 -12.58
N VAL A 45 14.68 -10.27 -13.33
CA VAL A 45 15.70 -9.39 -12.75
C VAL A 45 15.04 -8.22 -12.04
N PHE A 46 14.05 -7.56 -12.66
CA PHE A 46 13.28 -6.50 -12.00
C PHE A 46 12.64 -6.96 -10.70
N ARG A 47 11.95 -8.12 -10.69
CA ARG A 47 11.34 -8.65 -9.48
C ARG A 47 12.36 -8.89 -8.37
N LEU A 48 13.53 -9.42 -8.71
CA LEU A 48 14.59 -9.68 -7.73
C LEU A 48 15.14 -8.38 -7.16
N LYS A 49 15.42 -7.38 -7.99
CA LYS A 49 15.89 -6.06 -7.54
C LYS A 49 14.82 -5.30 -6.75
N LEU A 50 13.55 -5.36 -7.15
CA LEU A 50 12.43 -4.81 -6.37
C LEU A 50 12.31 -5.50 -5.00
N LYS A 51 12.48 -6.82 -4.94
CA LYS A 51 12.49 -7.56 -3.67
C LYS A 51 13.66 -7.13 -2.78
N GLN A 52 14.84 -6.90 -3.36
CA GLN A 52 15.99 -6.39 -2.62
C GLN A 52 15.70 -4.99 -2.08
N LEU A 53 15.26 -4.06 -2.94
CA LEU A 53 14.89 -2.70 -2.54
C LEU A 53 13.86 -2.71 -1.40
N MET A 54 12.83 -3.56 -1.46
CA MET A 54 11.86 -3.68 -0.37
C MET A 54 12.49 -4.21 0.92
N ASN A 55 13.49 -5.11 0.88
CA ASN A 55 14.24 -5.51 2.08
C ASN A 55 15.05 -4.34 2.62
N ASP A 56 15.77 -3.61 1.77
CA ASP A 56 16.59 -2.47 2.20
C ASP A 56 15.70 -1.44 2.92
N LEU A 57 14.53 -1.13 2.33
CA LEU A 57 13.56 -0.18 2.89
C LEU A 57 12.90 -0.67 4.19
N THR A 58 12.53 -1.96 4.30
CA THR A 58 11.68 -2.45 5.40
C THR A 58 12.42 -3.22 6.49
N LYS A 59 13.57 -3.81 6.19
CA LYS A 59 14.36 -4.62 7.13
C LYS A 59 15.63 -3.90 7.54
N ASP A 60 16.35 -3.37 6.55
CA ASP A 60 17.59 -2.64 6.82
C ASP A 60 17.30 -1.17 7.18
N MET A 61 16.05 -0.73 6.98
CA MET A 61 15.50 0.56 7.44
C MET A 61 16.34 1.75 6.95
N ILE A 62 16.83 1.67 5.70
CA ILE A 62 17.74 2.67 5.12
C ILE A 62 17.15 4.09 5.06
N LEU A 63 15.82 4.23 5.12
CA LEU A 63 15.08 5.49 5.13
C LEU A 63 14.27 5.68 6.43
N GLY A 64 14.67 4.99 7.52
CA GLY A 64 13.94 4.97 8.79
C GLY A 64 13.01 3.77 8.94
N ARG A 65 12.37 3.65 10.11
CA ARG A 65 11.52 2.51 10.45
C ARG A 65 10.18 2.58 9.71
N VAL A 66 10.00 1.70 8.74
CA VAL A 66 8.73 1.55 8.00
C VAL A 66 7.70 0.78 8.86
N ILE A 67 6.58 1.42 9.18
CA ILE A 67 5.45 0.80 9.91
C ILE A 67 4.31 0.37 8.98
N GLY A 68 4.30 0.88 7.74
CA GLY A 68 3.37 0.46 6.70
C GLY A 68 3.93 0.75 5.31
N HIS A 69 3.58 -0.09 4.34
CA HIS A 69 3.95 0.14 2.94
C HIS A 69 2.88 -0.37 2.00
N VAL A 70 2.82 0.22 0.81
CA VAL A 70 2.03 -0.26 -0.31
C VAL A 70 2.87 -0.10 -1.56
N HIS A 71 2.99 -1.15 -2.38
CA HIS A 71 3.54 -0.99 -3.73
C HIS A 71 2.69 -1.66 -4.78
N THR A 72 2.66 -1.03 -5.95
CA THR A 72 2.02 -1.57 -7.15
C THR A 72 3.05 -1.59 -8.27
N VAL A 73 3.14 -2.71 -8.97
CA VAL A 73 3.90 -2.88 -10.21
C VAL A 73 2.96 -2.63 -11.37
N GLU A 74 3.34 -1.68 -12.21
CA GLU A 74 2.68 -1.32 -13.46
C GLU A 74 3.68 -1.47 -14.61
N PHE A 75 3.19 -1.52 -15.84
CA PHE A 75 4.03 -1.65 -17.03
C PHE A 75 3.95 -0.33 -17.80
N GLN A 76 4.97 0.51 -17.63
CA GLN A 76 5.05 1.82 -18.28
C GLN A 76 5.64 1.68 -19.70
N LYS A 77 6.05 2.81 -20.33
CA LYS A 77 6.49 2.90 -21.74
C LYS A 77 7.32 1.68 -22.19
N ARG A 78 7.00 1.14 -23.38
CA ARG A 78 7.54 -0.11 -23.98
C ARG A 78 7.29 -1.40 -23.18
N GLY A 79 6.50 -1.33 -22.11
CA GLY A 79 6.12 -2.49 -21.33
C GLY A 79 7.13 -2.94 -20.29
N LEU A 80 8.10 -2.08 -19.94
CA LEU A 80 9.02 -2.41 -18.87
C LEU A 80 8.31 -2.28 -17.51
N PRO A 81 8.58 -3.19 -16.56
CA PRO A 81 8.04 -3.09 -15.22
C PRO A 81 8.47 -1.79 -14.53
N HIS A 82 7.55 -1.20 -13.78
CA HIS A 82 7.74 -0.02 -12.96
C HIS A 82 6.98 -0.20 -11.65
N ALA A 83 7.56 0.19 -10.52
CA ALA A 83 6.89 0.12 -9.23
C ALA A 83 6.67 1.52 -8.66
N HIS A 84 5.44 1.76 -8.22
CA HIS A 84 5.08 2.86 -7.34
C HIS A 84 5.02 2.33 -5.91
N ILE A 85 5.84 2.90 -5.02
CA ILE A 85 6.00 2.46 -3.63
C ILE A 85 5.65 3.63 -2.71
N LEU A 86 4.74 3.38 -1.77
CA LEU A 86 4.34 4.29 -0.70
C LEU A 86 4.85 3.72 0.63
N LEU A 87 5.54 4.52 1.42
CA LEU A 87 6.01 4.16 2.76
C LEU A 87 5.34 5.05 3.81
N ILE A 88 5.00 4.45 4.95
CA ILE A 88 4.54 5.12 6.17
C ILE A 88 5.60 4.81 7.24
N LEU A 89 6.23 5.86 7.75
CA LEU A 89 7.33 5.79 8.72
C LEU A 89 6.80 5.89 10.16
N ALA A 90 7.56 5.34 11.11
CA ALA A 90 7.36 5.59 12.53
C ALA A 90 7.47 7.10 12.80
N ASN A 91 6.74 7.62 13.79
CA ASN A 91 6.68 9.06 14.05
C ASN A 91 8.06 9.66 14.33
N GLU A 92 8.96 8.88 14.93
CA GLU A 92 10.31 9.30 15.28
C GLU A 92 11.23 9.46 14.05
N ASP A 93 10.91 8.80 12.93
CA ASP A 93 11.71 8.78 11.71
C ASP A 93 11.10 9.64 10.58
N LYS A 94 10.00 10.35 10.85
CA LYS A 94 9.37 11.23 9.85
C LYS A 94 10.21 12.47 9.63
N SER A 95 10.42 12.83 8.37
CA SER A 95 11.04 14.10 7.99
C SER A 95 10.11 15.26 8.33
N VAL A 96 10.41 15.98 9.41
CA VAL A 96 9.61 17.12 9.88
C VAL A 96 10.37 18.44 9.78
N THR A 97 11.70 18.39 9.58
CA THR A 97 12.55 19.56 9.36
C THR A 97 13.14 19.57 7.94
N SER A 98 13.65 20.73 7.52
CA SER A 98 14.39 20.86 6.26
C SER A 98 15.66 19.98 6.26
N ALA A 99 16.38 19.92 7.38
CA ALA A 99 17.54 19.05 7.54
C ALA A 99 17.19 17.56 7.36
N ASP A 100 16.04 17.11 7.90
CA ASP A 100 15.59 15.74 7.69
C ASP A 100 15.26 15.46 6.22
N CYS A 101 14.74 16.46 5.50
CA CYS A 101 14.51 16.34 4.06
C CYS A 101 15.82 16.19 3.31
N ASP A 102 16.84 16.97 3.65
CA ASP A 102 18.16 16.95 2.99
C ASP A 102 18.91 15.63 3.23
N ASN A 103 18.67 14.96 4.36
CA ASN A 103 19.21 13.62 4.63
C ASN A 103 18.64 12.54 3.70
N ILE A 104 17.43 12.75 3.14
CA ILE A 104 16.74 11.77 2.29
C ILE A 104 16.76 12.19 0.83
N VAL A 105 16.71 13.48 0.52
CA VAL A 105 16.54 13.98 -0.83
C VAL A 105 17.54 15.10 -1.10
N SER A 106 18.30 14.94 -2.17
CA SER A 106 19.15 15.98 -2.73
C SER A 106 18.59 16.45 -4.07
N ALA A 107 18.72 17.75 -4.34
CA ALA A 107 18.44 18.35 -5.64
C ALA A 107 19.68 19.04 -6.23
N GLN A 108 20.87 18.57 -5.85
CA GLN A 108 22.17 19.13 -6.23
C GLN A 108 22.98 18.11 -7.02
N LEU A 109 23.86 18.57 -7.89
CA LEU A 109 24.85 17.71 -8.52
C LEU A 109 25.79 17.13 -7.43
N PRO A 110 25.95 15.80 -7.33
CA PRO A 110 26.92 15.21 -6.41
C PRO A 110 28.34 15.66 -6.76
N ASP A 111 29.21 15.72 -5.75
CA ASP A 111 30.63 15.99 -5.95
C ASP A 111 31.26 14.99 -6.93
N ALA A 112 32.00 15.52 -7.91
CA ALA A 112 32.53 14.72 -9.02
C ALA A 112 33.67 13.78 -8.62
N GLU A 113 34.37 14.06 -7.51
CA GLU A 113 35.48 13.25 -7.02
C GLU A 113 35.00 12.22 -5.98
N GLN A 114 34.17 12.65 -5.03
CA GLN A 114 33.73 11.82 -3.92
C GLN A 114 32.58 10.88 -4.27
N TYR A 115 31.68 11.30 -5.17
CA TYR A 115 30.46 10.58 -5.52
C TYR A 115 30.30 10.43 -7.03
N SER A 116 31.39 10.08 -7.72
CA SER A 116 31.46 9.96 -9.18
C SER A 116 30.37 9.05 -9.77
N ASP A 117 30.12 7.89 -9.15
CA ASP A 117 29.08 6.95 -9.60
C ASP A 117 27.67 7.53 -9.46
N VAL A 118 27.38 8.16 -8.31
CA VAL A 118 26.10 8.84 -8.07
C VAL A 118 25.93 10.00 -9.05
N ARG A 119 27.00 10.77 -9.30
CA ARG A 119 26.99 11.89 -10.24
C ARG A 119 26.67 11.41 -11.66
N ALA A 120 27.27 10.31 -12.10
CA ALA A 120 26.98 9.73 -13.40
C ALA A 120 25.49 9.32 -13.52
N THR A 121 24.93 8.72 -12.47
CA THR A 121 23.50 8.37 -12.42
C THR A 121 22.60 9.60 -12.43
N VAL A 122 22.93 10.62 -11.64
CA VAL A 122 22.18 11.87 -11.59
C VAL A 122 22.21 12.56 -12.95
N GLU A 123 23.39 12.70 -13.55
CA GLU A 123 23.55 13.29 -14.87
C GLU A 123 22.66 12.60 -15.91
N ARG A 124 22.66 11.26 -15.94
CA ARG A 124 21.91 10.49 -16.95
C ARG A 124 20.40 10.46 -16.70
N HIS A 125 19.98 10.27 -15.45
CA HIS A 125 18.59 9.88 -15.14
C HIS A 125 17.83 10.92 -14.31
N MET A 126 18.52 11.80 -13.60
CA MET A 126 17.93 12.77 -12.67
C MET A 126 18.18 14.21 -13.14
N MET A 127 18.24 14.45 -14.45
CA MET A 127 18.32 15.78 -15.05
C MET A 127 17.17 15.99 -16.02
N HIS A 128 16.51 17.14 -15.93
CA HIS A 128 15.63 17.59 -17.01
C HIS A 128 16.42 18.35 -18.07
N ASP A 129 16.01 18.18 -19.33
CA ASP A 129 16.43 18.98 -20.47
C ASP A 129 15.19 19.54 -21.19
N GLY A 130 15.29 20.75 -21.75
CA GLY A 130 14.26 21.38 -22.56
C GLY A 130 13.03 21.94 -21.80
N ARG A 131 12.00 22.35 -22.57
CA ARG A 131 10.75 22.90 -22.02
C ARG A 131 9.88 21.77 -21.46
N CYS A 132 9.76 21.72 -20.14
CA CYS A 132 8.97 20.72 -19.43
C CYS A 132 7.80 21.36 -18.66
N SER A 133 6.67 20.64 -18.55
CA SER A 133 5.49 21.04 -17.77
C SER A 133 5.78 21.18 -16.26
N LYS A 134 6.91 20.65 -15.79
CA LYS A 134 7.37 20.73 -14.39
C LYS A 134 8.12 22.02 -14.06
N ARG A 135 8.16 22.99 -14.98
CA ARG A 135 8.74 24.33 -14.80
C ARG A 135 10.24 24.28 -14.44
N TYR A 136 11.00 23.49 -15.19
CA TYR A 136 12.47 23.57 -15.16
C TYR A 136 12.94 24.63 -16.15
N PRO A 137 14.05 25.35 -15.88
CA PRO A 137 14.87 25.26 -14.66
C PRO A 137 14.15 25.81 -13.42
N LYS A 138 14.45 25.26 -12.24
CA LYS A 138 14.04 25.83 -10.95
C LYS A 138 14.87 27.08 -10.60
N GLU A 139 14.45 27.82 -9.59
CA GLU A 139 15.25 28.90 -9.03
C GLU A 139 16.39 28.33 -8.16
N PHE A 140 17.47 29.09 -8.01
CA PHE A 140 18.49 28.77 -7.03
C PHE A 140 17.95 29.00 -5.62
N HIS A 141 18.40 28.15 -4.70
CA HIS A 141 17.98 28.21 -3.31
C HIS A 141 19.13 27.73 -2.42
N GLU A 142 19.61 28.56 -1.50
CA GLU A 142 20.82 28.24 -0.73
C GLU A 142 20.57 27.25 0.40
N GLU A 143 19.34 27.09 0.88
CA GLU A 143 18.95 26.12 1.92
C GLU A 143 17.60 25.48 1.58
N THR A 144 17.24 24.33 2.14
CA THR A 144 15.90 23.75 1.94
C THR A 144 14.87 24.47 2.81
N GLU A 145 13.75 24.89 2.23
CA GLU A 145 12.63 25.53 2.95
C GLU A 145 11.35 24.71 2.81
N ILE A 146 10.57 24.59 3.89
CA ILE A 146 9.24 23.96 3.85
C ILE A 146 8.21 25.07 3.65
N ASN A 147 7.48 25.03 2.53
CA ASN A 147 6.46 26.04 2.24
C ASN A 147 5.19 25.86 3.09
N GLU A 148 4.28 26.83 3.05
CA GLU A 148 3.00 26.81 3.80
C GLU A 148 2.10 25.60 3.44
N ASP A 149 2.26 25.06 2.23
CA ASP A 149 1.55 23.87 1.74
C ASP A 149 2.22 22.55 2.19
N GLY A 150 3.33 22.61 2.92
CA GLY A 150 4.08 21.46 3.43
C GLY A 150 4.98 20.76 2.40
N TYR A 151 5.20 21.35 1.23
CA TYR A 151 6.14 20.86 0.22
C TYR A 151 7.53 21.50 0.41
N PRO A 152 8.62 20.70 0.38
CA PRO A 152 9.96 21.24 0.44
C PRO A 152 10.35 21.92 -0.89
N VAL A 153 10.87 23.14 -0.78
CA VAL A 153 11.67 23.82 -1.80
C VAL A 153 13.13 23.43 -1.52
N TYR A 154 13.62 22.43 -2.26
CA TYR A 154 14.96 21.86 -2.03
C TYR A 154 16.09 22.84 -2.34
N GLN A 155 17.17 22.73 -1.56
CA GLN A 155 18.44 23.40 -1.77
C GLN A 155 19.01 23.12 -3.18
N ARG A 156 19.36 24.21 -3.87
CA ARG A 156 19.97 24.27 -5.20
C ARG A 156 20.95 25.46 -5.22
N PRO A 157 22.18 25.30 -4.69
CA PRO A 157 23.11 26.42 -4.55
C PRO A 157 23.67 26.83 -5.91
N ASN A 158 23.98 28.11 -6.08
CA ASN A 158 24.67 28.59 -7.27
C ASN A 158 26.20 28.46 -7.12
N ASN A 159 26.69 27.22 -7.10
CA ASN A 159 28.10 26.88 -6.91
C ASN A 159 28.92 26.88 -8.22
N GLN A 160 28.32 27.35 -9.33
CA GLN A 160 28.91 27.35 -10.68
C GLN A 160 29.24 25.95 -11.26
N ASP A 161 28.79 24.87 -10.62
CA ASP A 161 28.92 23.51 -11.15
C ASP A 161 27.87 23.22 -12.23
N TYR A 162 28.24 22.45 -13.23
CA TYR A 162 27.38 22.06 -14.34
C TYR A 162 27.83 20.76 -15.00
N VAL A 163 26.89 20.12 -15.68
CA VAL A 163 27.14 19.04 -16.64
C VAL A 163 26.87 19.53 -18.06
N VAL A 164 27.54 18.95 -19.05
CA VAL A 164 27.39 19.32 -20.46
C VAL A 164 26.67 18.21 -21.20
N LYS A 165 25.49 18.52 -21.74
CA LYS A 165 24.69 17.61 -22.57
C LYS A 165 25.04 17.73 -24.06
N PRO A 166 24.69 16.71 -24.88
CA PRO A 166 24.81 16.80 -26.34
C PRO A 166 24.24 18.12 -26.88
N GLY A 167 24.94 18.75 -27.81
CA GLY A 167 24.57 20.09 -28.28
C GLY A 167 25.15 21.24 -27.45
N ASN A 168 26.09 20.96 -26.54
CA ASN A 168 26.81 21.94 -25.72
C ASN A 168 25.89 22.72 -24.75
N VAL A 169 24.82 22.08 -24.30
CA VAL A 169 23.88 22.62 -23.32
C VAL A 169 24.44 22.41 -21.92
N ARG A 170 24.59 23.50 -21.16
CA ARG A 170 25.05 23.45 -19.76
C ARG A 170 23.87 23.37 -18.81
N LEU A 171 23.82 22.32 -18.01
CA LEU A 171 22.80 22.12 -16.99
C LEU A 171 23.43 22.15 -15.59
N ASP A 172 22.98 23.09 -14.77
CA ASP A 172 23.40 23.27 -13.37
C ASP A 172 22.36 22.70 -12.39
N ASN A 173 22.54 22.97 -11.08
CA ASN A 173 21.65 22.54 -10.01
C ASN A 173 20.16 22.89 -10.22
N ARG A 174 19.82 23.86 -11.06
CA ARG A 174 18.41 24.20 -11.35
C ARG A 174 17.69 23.14 -12.18
N TRP A 175 18.43 22.24 -12.82
CA TRP A 175 17.92 21.20 -13.71
C TRP A 175 17.83 19.82 -13.07
N VAL A 176 18.41 19.66 -11.87
CA VAL A 176 18.44 18.40 -11.14
C VAL A 176 17.04 18.03 -10.64
N VAL A 177 16.60 16.82 -10.95
CA VAL A 177 15.39 16.23 -10.36
C VAL A 177 15.75 15.73 -8.96
N PRO A 178 14.94 16.03 -7.92
CA PRO A 178 15.24 15.56 -6.57
C PRO A 178 15.40 14.02 -6.53
N TYR A 179 16.48 13.55 -5.91
CA TYR A 179 16.88 12.14 -5.86
C TYR A 179 17.39 11.77 -4.47
N ASN A 180 17.37 10.48 -4.14
CA ASN A 180 18.04 9.97 -2.93
C ASN A 180 19.43 9.45 -3.30
N VAL A 181 20.46 9.91 -2.57
CA VAL A 181 21.88 9.59 -2.84
C VAL A 181 22.12 8.08 -2.76
N TYR A 182 21.64 7.42 -1.71
CA TYR A 182 21.79 5.98 -1.51
C TYR A 182 21.12 5.16 -2.63
N LEU A 183 19.88 5.53 -3.01
CA LEU A 183 19.16 4.86 -4.08
C LEU A 183 19.82 5.04 -5.45
N CYS A 184 20.53 6.15 -5.67
CA CYS A 184 21.29 6.38 -6.90
C CYS A 184 22.66 5.70 -6.89
N ALA A 185 23.31 5.56 -5.73
CA ALA A 185 24.61 4.89 -5.60
C ALA A 185 24.60 3.41 -5.99
N ASN A 186 23.45 2.73 -5.84
CA ASN A 186 23.30 1.30 -6.17
C ASN A 186 22.85 1.03 -7.62
N SER A 187 23.11 1.97 -8.54
CA SER A 187 22.79 1.80 -9.96
C SER A 187 24.04 1.47 -10.77
N ASP A 188 24.38 0.19 -10.86
CA ASP A 188 25.47 -0.29 -11.72
C ASP A 188 25.07 -0.10 -13.20
N ASP A 189 25.58 0.94 -13.87
CA ASP A 189 25.42 1.07 -15.31
C ASP A 189 26.56 1.85 -15.99
N ASP A 190 27.17 1.22 -17.01
CA ASP A 190 28.29 1.76 -17.80
C ASP A 190 27.95 1.70 -19.31
N GLN A 191 27.26 2.72 -19.84
CA GLN A 191 27.38 3.33 -21.20
C GLN A 191 26.14 4.12 -21.68
N THR A 192 26.30 4.78 -22.83
CA THR A 192 25.62 5.96 -23.41
C THR A 192 24.14 5.79 -23.83
N PHE A 193 23.35 6.83 -23.54
CA PHE A 193 21.89 6.95 -23.70
C PHE A 193 21.51 7.68 -25.01
N ASP A 194 20.58 7.12 -25.81
CA ASP A 194 20.02 7.72 -27.02
C ASP A 194 18.54 8.07 -26.84
N GLU A 195 18.26 9.38 -26.85
CA GLU A 195 16.98 10.01 -26.51
C GLU A 195 15.90 9.83 -27.59
N ILE A 196 16.29 9.68 -28.87
CA ILE A 196 15.38 9.78 -30.04
C ILE A 196 14.41 8.58 -30.10
N ASN A 197 14.79 7.44 -29.54
CA ASN A 197 13.96 6.24 -29.51
C ASN A 197 12.76 6.31 -28.53
N THR A 198 12.64 7.38 -27.73
CA THR A 198 11.80 7.41 -26.51
C THR A 198 10.39 8.04 -26.70
N PHE A 199 10.02 8.43 -27.93
CA PHE A 199 8.86 9.31 -28.13
C PHE A 199 7.50 8.66 -28.50
N LEU A 200 7.42 7.43 -29.02
CA LEU A 200 6.14 6.88 -29.50
C LEU A 200 5.75 5.56 -28.81
N ASP A 201 4.69 5.61 -28.00
CA ASP A 201 3.43 4.88 -28.25
C ASP A 201 2.57 4.71 -26.99
N ALA A 202 1.27 4.94 -27.17
CA ALA A 202 0.23 4.87 -26.15
C ALA A 202 -0.57 3.55 -26.28
N ARG A 203 -0.78 2.89 -25.13
CA ARG A 203 -1.66 1.72 -24.89
C ARG A 203 -1.25 0.41 -25.60
N TYR A 204 -0.43 -0.40 -24.90
CA TYR A 204 0.03 -1.73 -25.32
C TYR A 204 0.01 -2.70 -24.13
N VAL A 205 -0.43 -3.96 -24.33
CA VAL A 205 -0.24 -5.05 -23.36
C VAL A 205 1.13 -5.66 -23.64
N SER A 206 2.03 -5.63 -22.67
CA SER A 206 3.43 -5.94 -22.92
C SER A 206 3.81 -7.40 -22.76
N ALA A 207 4.86 -7.83 -23.46
CA ALA A 207 5.43 -9.16 -23.26
C ALA A 207 5.94 -9.36 -21.82
N SER A 208 6.46 -8.31 -21.17
CA SER A 208 6.83 -8.35 -19.74
C SER A 208 5.61 -8.54 -18.85
N GLU A 209 4.49 -7.87 -19.14
CA GLU A 209 3.23 -8.08 -18.42
C GLU A 209 2.73 -9.53 -18.61
N GLY A 210 2.81 -10.05 -19.84
CA GLY A 210 2.52 -11.45 -20.14
C GLY A 210 3.39 -12.41 -19.30
N CYS A 211 4.71 -12.17 -19.26
CA CYS A 211 5.64 -12.94 -18.45
C CYS A 211 5.33 -12.84 -16.96
N TRP A 212 5.00 -11.65 -16.46
CA TRP A 212 4.63 -11.42 -15.06
C TRP A 212 3.44 -12.28 -14.64
N ARG A 213 2.41 -12.34 -15.51
CA ARG A 213 1.22 -13.18 -15.32
C ARG A 213 1.55 -14.67 -15.40
N ILE A 214 2.34 -15.09 -16.39
CA ILE A 214 2.76 -16.51 -16.55
C ILE A 214 3.51 -16.98 -15.31
N PHE A 215 4.42 -16.15 -14.77
CA PHE A 215 5.16 -16.48 -13.57
C PHE A 215 4.36 -16.33 -12.27
N SER A 216 3.10 -15.90 -12.35
CA SER A 216 2.22 -15.68 -11.20
C SER A 216 2.84 -14.73 -10.16
N PHE A 217 3.53 -13.70 -10.63
CA PHE A 217 4.10 -12.67 -9.76
C PHE A 217 2.99 -11.72 -9.28
N SER A 218 3.01 -11.34 -8.00
CA SER A 218 2.04 -10.38 -7.48
C SER A 218 2.33 -9.00 -8.05
N LEU A 219 1.30 -8.31 -8.56
CA LEU A 219 1.39 -6.90 -8.97
C LEU A 219 1.32 -5.96 -7.77
N HIS A 220 0.82 -6.44 -6.63
CA HIS A 220 0.56 -5.62 -5.45
C HIS A 220 1.16 -6.28 -4.22
N ASN A 221 1.69 -5.46 -3.32
CA ASN A 221 2.05 -5.88 -1.98
C ASN A 221 1.78 -4.74 -1.00
N GLU A 222 1.43 -5.11 0.22
CA GLU A 222 1.13 -4.14 1.26
C GLU A 222 1.38 -4.72 2.65
N TYR A 223 1.67 -3.83 3.59
CA TYR A 223 1.71 -4.10 5.02
C TYR A 223 1.16 -2.88 5.79
N PRO A 224 0.36 -3.10 6.85
CA PRO A 224 -0.27 -4.36 7.25
C PRO A 224 -1.21 -4.89 6.17
N THR A 225 -1.36 -6.21 6.10
CA THR A 225 -2.33 -6.84 5.19
C THR A 225 -3.76 -6.48 5.59
N HIS A 226 -4.73 -6.62 4.70
CA HIS A 226 -6.14 -6.52 5.08
C HIS A 226 -6.91 -7.83 4.92
N ARG A 227 -7.83 -8.11 5.84
CA ARG A 227 -8.80 -9.21 5.73
C ARG A 227 -10.19 -8.64 5.53
N ARG A 228 -10.86 -9.06 4.45
CA ARG A 228 -12.28 -8.74 4.23
C ARG A 228 -13.14 -9.57 5.18
N LEU A 229 -13.99 -8.88 5.93
CA LEU A 229 -14.89 -9.44 6.92
C LEU A 229 -16.32 -9.36 6.39
N ALA A 230 -17.00 -10.52 6.38
CA ALA A 230 -18.39 -10.64 5.99
C ALA A 230 -19.30 -9.84 6.94
N VAL A 231 -20.35 -9.24 6.36
CA VAL A 231 -21.46 -8.61 7.06
C VAL A 231 -22.73 -9.01 6.31
N HIS A 232 -23.65 -9.66 7.00
CA HIS A 232 -24.94 -10.11 6.48
C HIS A 232 -25.89 -10.26 7.66
N LEU A 233 -27.20 -10.22 7.40
CA LEU A 233 -28.20 -10.58 8.40
C LEU A 233 -28.23 -12.10 8.61
N GLN A 234 -28.99 -12.53 9.62
CA GLN A 234 -29.23 -13.94 9.83
C GLN A 234 -29.89 -14.54 8.58
N ASP A 235 -29.34 -15.67 8.12
CA ASP A 235 -29.80 -16.42 6.94
C ASP A 235 -29.71 -15.67 5.59
N GLU A 236 -29.01 -14.54 5.53
CA GLU A 236 -28.70 -13.78 4.31
C GLU A 236 -27.24 -13.92 3.84
N GLN A 237 -26.59 -15.04 4.12
CA GLN A 237 -25.20 -15.26 3.69
C GLN A 237 -25.09 -15.35 2.17
N LEU A 238 -24.09 -14.69 1.60
CA LEU A 238 -23.73 -14.90 0.21
C LEU A 238 -23.07 -16.29 0.06
N VAL A 239 -23.72 -17.19 -0.66
CA VAL A 239 -23.21 -18.54 -0.92
C VAL A 239 -22.97 -18.74 -2.41
N TYR A 240 -21.76 -19.18 -2.75
CA TYR A 240 -21.41 -19.61 -4.11
C TYR A 240 -21.62 -21.11 -4.26
N PHE A 241 -22.25 -21.51 -5.35
CA PHE A 241 -22.49 -22.90 -5.69
C PHE A 241 -22.02 -23.20 -7.11
N ASN A 242 -21.60 -24.43 -7.34
CA ASN A 242 -21.23 -24.93 -8.64
C ASN A 242 -22.44 -25.52 -9.35
N LYS A 243 -22.41 -25.52 -10.69
CA LYS A 243 -23.42 -26.18 -11.51
C LYS A 243 -23.43 -27.68 -11.20
N GLY A 244 -24.50 -28.17 -10.57
CA GLY A 244 -24.70 -29.58 -10.22
C GLY A 244 -24.73 -29.88 -8.72
N GLU A 245 -24.40 -28.91 -7.86
CA GLU A 245 -24.56 -29.06 -6.40
C GLU A 245 -26.03 -28.95 -6.00
N THR A 246 -26.45 -29.77 -5.03
CA THR A 246 -27.82 -29.71 -4.51
C THR A 246 -27.97 -28.54 -3.53
N THR A 247 -29.17 -28.00 -3.41
CA THR A 247 -29.47 -26.91 -2.46
C THR A 247 -29.16 -27.30 -1.02
N THR A 248 -29.41 -28.57 -0.65
CA THR A 248 -29.15 -29.09 0.70
C THR A 248 -27.64 -29.12 1.02
N GLU A 249 -26.80 -29.58 0.10
CA GLU A 249 -25.33 -29.58 0.27
C GLU A 249 -24.77 -28.17 0.42
N VAL A 250 -25.31 -27.24 -0.36
CA VAL A 250 -24.88 -25.83 -0.35
C VAL A 250 -25.24 -25.16 0.98
N ILE A 251 -26.46 -25.39 1.48
CA ILE A 251 -26.96 -24.80 2.74
C ILE A 251 -26.25 -25.44 3.95
N GLN A 252 -26.15 -26.77 4.00
CA GLN A 252 -25.56 -27.48 5.15
C GLN A 252 -24.04 -27.29 5.25
N GLY A 253 -23.35 -27.01 4.14
CA GLY A 253 -21.93 -26.71 4.13
C GLY A 253 -21.62 -25.22 4.24
N ARG A 254 -21.87 -24.48 3.15
CA ARG A 254 -21.22 -23.19 2.89
C ARG A 254 -21.86 -21.99 3.55
N ALA A 255 -23.14 -22.07 3.93
CA ALA A 255 -23.84 -20.95 4.57
C ALA A 255 -23.27 -20.58 5.95
N HIS A 256 -22.61 -21.53 6.63
CA HIS A 256 -22.02 -21.31 7.96
C HIS A 256 -20.54 -20.90 7.93
N GLU A 257 -19.95 -20.76 6.73
CA GLU A 257 -18.51 -20.61 6.54
C GLU A 257 -18.00 -19.15 6.54
N THR A 258 -18.85 -18.18 6.90
CA THR A 258 -18.47 -16.76 6.85
C THR A 258 -17.59 -16.37 8.03
N THR A 259 -16.77 -15.33 7.86
CA THR A 259 -15.92 -14.80 8.94
C THR A 259 -16.73 -14.34 10.16
N LEU A 260 -17.97 -13.88 9.93
CA LEU A 260 -18.89 -13.42 10.98
C LEU A 260 -19.42 -14.60 11.79
N MET A 261 -19.90 -15.65 11.11
CA MET A 261 -20.39 -16.87 11.78
C MET A 261 -19.26 -17.56 12.55
N ALA A 262 -18.06 -17.63 11.96
CA ALA A 262 -16.91 -18.18 12.64
C ALA A 262 -16.49 -17.34 13.86
N TRP A 263 -16.64 -16.02 13.83
CA TRP A 263 -16.34 -15.15 14.97
C TRP A 263 -17.31 -15.40 16.13
N PHE A 264 -18.61 -15.46 15.82
CA PHE A 264 -19.64 -15.84 16.79
C PHE A 264 -19.36 -17.20 17.43
N GLU A 265 -19.03 -18.20 16.62
CA GLU A 265 -18.69 -19.54 17.10
C GLU A 265 -17.45 -19.51 18.00
N TYR A 266 -16.40 -18.81 17.59
CA TYR A 266 -15.15 -18.72 18.34
C TYR A 266 -15.36 -18.10 19.73
N ASN A 267 -16.14 -17.01 19.82
CA ASN A 267 -16.49 -16.36 21.08
C ASN A 267 -17.37 -17.25 21.98
N ARG A 268 -18.19 -18.12 21.38
CA ARG A 268 -19.05 -19.06 22.12
C ARG A 268 -18.24 -20.20 22.74
N GLN A 269 -17.24 -20.70 22.01
CA GLN A 269 -16.36 -21.77 22.48
C GLN A 269 -15.41 -21.31 23.60
N HIS A 270 -15.14 -20.01 23.71
CA HIS A 270 -14.20 -19.43 24.67
C HIS A 270 -14.88 -18.35 25.55
N PRO A 271 -15.90 -18.71 26.35
CA PRO A 271 -16.68 -17.73 27.12
C PRO A 271 -15.90 -17.07 28.26
N ASN A 272 -14.83 -17.72 28.75
CA ASN A 272 -14.05 -17.26 29.90
C ASN A 272 -12.83 -16.40 29.53
N ASP A 273 -12.55 -16.23 28.23
CA ASP A 273 -11.42 -15.42 27.76
C ASP A 273 -11.81 -13.94 27.72
N THR A 274 -11.47 -13.20 28.77
CA THR A 274 -11.80 -11.77 28.90
C THR A 274 -11.19 -10.92 27.77
N ALA A 275 -9.99 -11.26 27.29
CA ALA A 275 -9.35 -10.51 26.21
C ALA A 275 -10.11 -10.70 24.89
N LEU A 276 -10.52 -11.94 24.61
CA LEU A 276 -11.38 -12.27 23.46
C LEU A 276 -12.73 -11.56 23.55
N GLN A 277 -13.40 -11.59 24.71
CA GLN A 277 -14.71 -10.94 24.89
C GLN A 277 -14.64 -9.42 24.72
N ASN A 278 -13.46 -8.82 24.92
CA ASN A 278 -13.20 -7.39 24.70
C ASN A 278 -12.69 -7.06 23.28
N THR A 279 -12.55 -8.06 22.41
CA THR A 279 -12.08 -7.86 21.03
C THR A 279 -13.24 -7.54 20.08
N LEU A 280 -13.14 -6.43 19.36
CA LEU A 280 -14.09 -6.04 18.31
C LEU A 280 -13.93 -6.91 17.08
N TYR A 281 -15.03 -7.19 16.37
CA TYR A 281 -15.00 -7.98 15.13
C TYR A 281 -14.03 -7.41 14.09
N ILE A 282 -13.98 -6.08 13.95
CA ILE A 282 -13.08 -5.40 13.00
C ILE A 282 -11.59 -5.53 13.35
N ASN A 283 -11.26 -5.73 14.64
CA ASN A 283 -9.89 -5.89 15.12
C ASN A 283 -9.49 -7.36 15.25
N PHE A 284 -10.44 -8.28 15.14
CA PHE A 284 -10.21 -9.72 15.28
C PHE A 284 -9.05 -10.26 14.42
N PRO A 285 -8.86 -9.83 13.16
CA PRO A 285 -7.74 -10.30 12.34
C PRO A 285 -6.34 -9.94 12.87
N GLU A 286 -6.23 -8.99 13.81
CA GLU A 286 -4.96 -8.57 14.40
C GLU A 286 -4.31 -9.73 15.17
N ASP A 287 -5.11 -10.48 15.94
CA ASP A 287 -4.65 -11.58 16.79
C ASP A 287 -5.13 -12.96 16.36
N TYR A 288 -6.03 -13.03 15.39
CA TYR A 288 -6.60 -14.28 14.90
C TYR A 288 -6.47 -14.40 13.39
N ILE A 289 -6.21 -15.61 12.90
CA ILE A 289 -6.15 -15.93 11.47
C ILE A 289 -7.38 -16.74 11.09
N PHE A 290 -8.11 -16.26 10.09
CA PHE A 290 -9.16 -17.05 9.45
C PHE A 290 -8.53 -18.07 8.51
N VAL A 291 -8.74 -19.35 8.78
CA VAL A 291 -8.22 -20.46 8.00
C VAL A 291 -9.27 -20.84 6.96
N ASP A 292 -9.06 -20.43 5.71
CA ASP A 292 -10.04 -20.63 4.63
C ASP A 292 -10.38 -22.11 4.39
N ARG A 293 -9.45 -23.04 4.68
CA ARG A 293 -9.69 -24.48 4.55
C ARG A 293 -10.65 -25.03 5.59
N THR A 294 -10.56 -24.56 6.84
CA THR A 294 -11.40 -25.04 7.95
C THR A 294 -12.54 -24.09 8.28
N ARG A 295 -12.59 -22.93 7.62
CA ARG A 295 -13.59 -21.88 7.77
C ARG A 295 -13.76 -21.43 9.23
N SER A 296 -12.64 -21.38 9.94
CA SER A 296 -12.60 -21.12 11.37
C SER A 296 -11.49 -20.14 11.70
N TRP A 297 -11.66 -19.43 12.81
CA TRP A 297 -10.59 -18.62 13.40
C TRP A 297 -9.65 -19.49 14.23
N LYS A 298 -8.38 -19.10 14.26
CA LYS A 298 -7.36 -19.64 15.17
C LYS A 298 -6.50 -18.51 15.69
N ILE A 299 -5.94 -18.68 16.89
CA ILE A 299 -4.96 -17.74 17.45
C ILE A 299 -3.79 -17.63 16.48
N ARG A 300 -3.35 -16.40 16.23
CA ARG A 300 -2.16 -16.11 15.45
C ARG A 300 -0.93 -16.43 16.29
N GLU A 301 0.01 -17.16 15.72
CA GLU A 301 1.27 -17.49 16.41
C GLU A 301 2.37 -16.43 16.19
N ARG A 302 2.30 -15.68 15.08
CA ARG A 302 3.29 -14.67 14.65
C ARG A 302 2.65 -13.51 13.88
N GLY A 303 3.25 -12.33 13.97
CA GLY A 303 2.82 -11.14 13.22
C GLY A 303 1.52 -10.51 13.73
N HIS A 304 1.34 -10.51 15.06
CA HIS A 304 0.23 -9.82 15.74
C HIS A 304 0.15 -8.35 15.30
N GLY A 305 -1.07 -7.85 15.07
CA GLY A 305 -1.30 -6.50 14.54
C GLY A 305 -0.96 -6.34 13.05
N GLY A 306 -0.47 -7.38 12.37
CA GLY A 306 -0.07 -7.34 10.96
C GLY A 306 -1.23 -7.50 9.95
N THR A 307 -2.48 -7.56 10.41
CA THR A 307 -3.66 -7.65 9.55
C THR A 307 -4.80 -6.76 10.05
N ILE A 308 -5.30 -5.87 9.18
CA ILE A 308 -6.41 -4.97 9.44
C ILE A 308 -7.73 -5.61 8.95
N GLY A 309 -8.75 -5.67 9.79
CA GLY A 309 -10.09 -6.06 9.35
C GLY A 309 -10.78 -4.96 8.54
N ARG A 310 -11.48 -5.34 7.47
CA ARG A 310 -12.29 -4.43 6.64
C ARG A 310 -13.64 -5.08 6.31
N THR A 311 -14.74 -4.43 6.67
CA THR A 311 -16.08 -4.87 6.24
C THR A 311 -16.42 -4.37 4.84
N TYR A 312 -17.39 -5.03 4.19
CA TYR A 312 -18.03 -4.51 2.98
C TYR A 312 -18.75 -3.19 3.27
N ALA A 313 -18.84 -2.33 2.24
CA ALA A 313 -19.72 -1.17 2.29
C ALA A 313 -21.17 -1.66 2.41
N VAL A 314 -21.91 -1.09 3.35
CA VAL A 314 -23.34 -1.37 3.53
C VAL A 314 -24.07 -0.04 3.35
N SER A 315 -25.06 -0.04 2.45
CA SER A 315 -25.89 1.14 2.20
C SER A 315 -26.72 1.47 3.46
N PRO A 316 -26.83 2.74 3.86
CA PRO A 316 -27.78 3.16 4.91
C PRO A 316 -29.24 2.82 4.59
N CYS A 317 -29.58 2.61 3.30
CA CYS A 317 -30.91 2.16 2.90
C CYS A 317 -31.18 0.69 3.30
N ASP A 318 -30.15 -0.12 3.50
CA ASP A 318 -30.26 -1.47 4.07
C ASP A 318 -30.17 -1.36 5.59
N VAL A 319 -31.26 -0.85 6.18
CA VAL A 319 -31.34 -0.32 7.55
C VAL A 319 -30.73 -1.28 8.57
N GLU A 320 -31.24 -2.51 8.66
CA GLU A 320 -30.82 -3.47 9.68
C GLU A 320 -29.38 -3.95 9.46
N LYS A 321 -28.97 -4.18 8.20
CA LYS A 321 -27.59 -4.58 7.89
C LYS A 321 -26.60 -3.46 8.19
N TYR A 322 -26.99 -2.21 7.96
CA TYR A 322 -26.19 -1.03 8.28
C TYR A 322 -25.99 -0.90 9.79
N TYR A 323 -27.05 -1.05 10.59
CA TYR A 323 -26.93 -1.00 12.05
C TYR A 323 -26.19 -2.21 12.63
N LEU A 324 -26.35 -3.41 12.07
CA LEU A 324 -25.51 -4.56 12.42
C LEU A 324 -24.03 -4.24 12.14
N ARG A 325 -23.72 -3.64 10.99
CA ARG A 325 -22.36 -3.18 10.69
C ARG A 325 -21.88 -2.22 11.77
N LEU A 326 -22.64 -1.19 12.15
CA LEU A 326 -22.25 -0.27 13.23
C LEU A 326 -21.97 -1.01 14.54
N LEU A 327 -22.84 -1.93 14.95
CA LEU A 327 -22.65 -2.72 16.17
C LEU A 327 -21.36 -3.54 16.11
N LEU A 328 -21.03 -4.16 14.97
CA LEU A 328 -19.78 -4.92 14.80
C LEU A 328 -18.50 -4.06 14.93
N TYR A 329 -18.60 -2.73 14.81
CA TYR A 329 -17.51 -1.79 15.04
C TYR A 329 -17.38 -1.35 16.51
N HIS A 330 -18.41 -1.54 17.34
CA HIS A 330 -18.48 -0.94 18.68
C HIS A 330 -18.80 -1.95 19.80
N VAL A 331 -19.32 -3.12 19.47
CA VAL A 331 -19.74 -4.15 20.41
C VAL A 331 -18.80 -5.36 20.27
N PRO A 332 -17.93 -5.62 21.26
CA PRO A 332 -16.95 -6.71 21.19
C PRO A 332 -17.58 -8.07 21.55
N GLY A 333 -16.88 -9.18 21.33
CA GLY A 333 -17.25 -10.49 21.89
C GLY A 333 -18.64 -11.04 21.55
N GLY A 334 -19.26 -10.65 20.44
CA GLY A 334 -20.57 -11.19 20.02
C GLY A 334 -20.53 -12.70 19.80
N LYS A 335 -21.55 -13.43 20.28
CA LYS A 335 -21.66 -14.89 20.11
C LYS A 335 -22.82 -15.33 19.20
N SER A 336 -23.67 -14.38 18.82
CA SER A 336 -24.83 -14.59 17.95
C SER A 336 -25.38 -13.25 17.44
N PHE A 337 -26.32 -13.28 16.48
CA PHE A 337 -27.09 -12.10 16.08
C PHE A 337 -27.90 -11.51 17.23
N ILE A 338 -28.48 -12.37 18.08
CA ILE A 338 -29.25 -11.96 19.27
C ILE A 338 -28.34 -11.24 20.27
N ASP A 339 -27.11 -11.73 20.46
CA ASP A 339 -26.11 -11.07 21.31
C ASP A 339 -25.83 -9.65 20.81
N MET A 340 -25.74 -9.44 19.49
CA MET A 340 -25.52 -8.11 18.94
C MET A 340 -26.69 -7.16 19.21
N CYS A 341 -27.91 -7.69 19.43
CA CYS A 341 -29.09 -6.93 19.85
C CYS A 341 -29.26 -6.84 21.37
N THR A 342 -28.36 -7.43 22.17
CA THR A 342 -28.50 -7.49 23.62
C THR A 342 -27.65 -6.41 24.29
N ILE A 343 -28.27 -5.61 25.14
CA ILE A 343 -27.61 -4.58 25.97
C ILE A 343 -27.24 -5.18 27.31
N ASP A 344 -26.16 -4.68 27.93
CA ASP A 344 -25.68 -5.12 29.26
C ASP A 344 -25.50 -6.64 29.36
N ARG A 345 -24.98 -7.25 28.27
CA ARG A 345 -24.75 -8.70 28.15
C ARG A 345 -24.02 -9.28 29.36
N GLY A 346 -24.52 -10.41 29.86
CA GLY A 346 -23.91 -11.12 30.98
C GLY A 346 -24.21 -10.50 32.35
N THR A 347 -25.05 -9.48 32.42
CA THR A 347 -25.55 -8.90 33.67
C THR A 347 -27.00 -9.28 33.94
N GLU A 348 -27.48 -9.02 35.15
CA GLU A 348 -28.89 -9.20 35.54
C GLU A 348 -29.86 -8.26 34.79
N ASN A 349 -29.34 -7.18 34.18
CA ASN A 349 -30.12 -6.17 33.45
C ASN A 349 -30.11 -6.41 31.93
N ALA A 350 -29.72 -7.60 31.46
CA ALA A 350 -29.61 -7.90 30.05
C ALA A 350 -30.97 -7.74 29.34
N GLU A 351 -31.01 -6.84 28.35
CA GLU A 351 -32.21 -6.52 27.59
C GLU A 351 -31.98 -6.85 26.11
N ILE A 352 -32.84 -7.70 25.53
CA ILE A 352 -32.81 -8.02 24.10
C ILE A 352 -33.70 -7.03 23.36
N LEU A 353 -33.13 -6.28 22.43
CA LEU A 353 -33.85 -5.31 21.62
C LEU A 353 -34.32 -5.94 20.30
N PRO A 354 -35.47 -5.49 19.75
CA PRO A 354 -36.10 -6.14 18.60
C PRO A 354 -35.35 -5.92 17.27
N THR A 355 -34.50 -4.90 17.18
CA THR A 355 -33.78 -4.53 15.95
C THR A 355 -32.36 -4.10 16.24
N PHE A 356 -31.47 -4.26 15.26
CA PHE A 356 -30.10 -3.75 15.34
C PHE A 356 -30.11 -2.22 15.44
N GLN A 357 -31.05 -1.54 14.80
CA GLN A 357 -31.24 -0.10 14.96
C GLN A 357 -31.52 0.29 16.41
N ALA A 358 -32.44 -0.41 17.09
CA ALA A 358 -32.77 -0.14 18.48
C ALA A 358 -31.55 -0.37 19.38
N ALA A 359 -30.82 -1.45 19.16
CA ALA A 359 -29.58 -1.75 19.90
C ALA A 359 -28.51 -0.67 19.69
N ALA A 360 -28.26 -0.24 18.45
CA ALA A 360 -27.31 0.80 18.15
C ALA A 360 -27.71 2.15 18.77
N ARG A 361 -29.01 2.49 18.83
CA ARG A 361 -29.51 3.69 19.52
C ARG A 361 -29.25 3.61 21.01
N ARG A 362 -29.49 2.44 21.63
CA ARG A 362 -29.31 2.24 23.08
C ARG A 362 -27.83 2.23 23.48
N HIS A 363 -26.94 1.84 22.58
CA HIS A 363 -25.49 2.04 22.70
C HIS A 363 -25.03 3.48 22.44
N SER A 364 -25.96 4.43 22.23
CA SER A 364 -25.66 5.84 21.93
C SER A 364 -24.80 6.04 20.67
N LEU A 365 -24.87 5.11 19.72
CA LEU A 365 -24.13 5.19 18.45
C LEU A 365 -24.83 6.09 17.41
N ILE A 366 -26.02 6.61 17.73
CA ILE A 366 -26.93 7.30 16.78
C ILE A 366 -27.49 8.60 17.39
N THR A 367 -26.79 9.23 18.34
CA THR A 367 -27.27 10.50 18.92
C THR A 367 -26.84 11.71 18.08
N GLY A 368 -27.75 12.20 17.23
CA GLY A 368 -27.69 13.53 16.59
C GLY A 368 -26.88 13.65 15.28
N GLN A 369 -26.64 14.90 14.83
CA GLN A 369 -25.87 15.28 13.61
C GLN A 369 -24.49 14.61 13.47
N GLN A 370 -24.00 13.97 14.54
CA GLN A 370 -22.79 13.17 14.57
C GLN A 370 -22.86 11.96 13.63
N GLU A 371 -24.03 11.32 13.43
CA GLU A 371 -24.17 10.16 12.52
C GLU A 371 -23.82 10.54 11.07
N TRP A 372 -24.28 11.71 10.62
CA TRP A 372 -23.92 12.24 9.30
C TRP A 372 -22.44 12.59 9.23
N SER A 373 -21.87 13.13 10.30
CA SER A 373 -20.44 13.45 10.38
C SER A 373 -19.58 12.19 10.36
N ASP A 374 -19.95 11.13 11.09
CA ASP A 374 -19.24 9.85 11.13
C ASP A 374 -19.42 9.06 9.82
N CYS A 375 -20.62 9.09 9.24
CA CYS A 375 -20.88 8.52 7.92
C CYS A 375 -20.13 9.28 6.82
N LEU A 376 -20.10 10.62 6.85
CA LEU A 376 -19.30 11.44 5.93
C LEU A 376 -17.80 11.24 6.17
N ASN A 377 -17.33 11.12 7.40
CA ASN A 377 -15.93 10.78 7.69
C ASN A 377 -15.57 9.37 7.16
N GLN A 378 -16.51 8.42 7.22
CA GLN A 378 -16.37 7.09 6.61
C GLN A 378 -16.51 7.11 5.08
N ALA A 379 -17.26 8.05 4.49
CA ALA A 379 -17.52 8.13 3.06
C ALA A 379 -16.47 8.97 2.31
N ASN A 380 -15.98 10.05 2.91
CA ASN A 380 -14.91 10.93 2.42
C ASN A 380 -13.53 10.23 2.40
N THR A 381 -13.50 8.94 2.68
CA THR A 381 -12.32 8.07 2.76
C THR A 381 -12.42 6.81 1.88
N TYR A 382 -13.44 6.74 0.99
CA TYR A 382 -13.52 5.76 -0.09
C TYR A 382 -12.65 6.11 -1.28
#